data_AF-A0A6G4WZV2-F1
#
_entry.id   AF-A0A6G4WZV2-F1
#
_cell.length_a   1.000
_cell.length_b   1.000
_cell.length_c   1.000
_cell.angle_alpha   90.00
_cell.angle_beta   90.00
_cell.angle_gamma   90.00
#
_symmetry.space_group_name_H-M   'P 1'
#
loop_
_entity.id
_entity.type
_entity.pdbx_description
1 polymer ?
#
loop_
_entity_poly.entity_id
_entity_poly.type
_entity_poly.pdbx_seq_one_letter_code
_entity_poly.pdbx_strand_id
1 'polypeptide(L)'
;MTFSFDARLAAAHNGDPQKATGTFRWSHYLDGAGAWAKARVDCLVTGGKVAVVSGVITDSDLPGAKGRRVGVTVHDRGGHDRLGYSWAATGSPVDDKHLAPCVSSAPFEKVRGGTGNFRVVPWKPPF
;
A
#
# COMPACT_ATOMS: atom_id res chain seq x y z
N MET A 1 -12.10 6.54 2.56
CA MET A 1 -11.01 5.55 2.73
C MET A 1 -10.24 5.78 4.03
N THR A 2 -9.93 4.72 4.78
CA THR A 2 -8.91 4.74 5.86
C THR A 2 -7.74 3.85 5.47
N PHE A 3 -6.52 4.24 5.82
CA PHE A 3 -5.32 3.47 5.54
C PHE A 3 -4.34 3.55 6.72
N SER A 4 -3.65 2.45 6.98
CA SER A 4 -2.55 2.35 7.94
C SER A 4 -1.49 1.41 7.37
N PHE A 5 -0.22 1.78 7.41
CA PHE A 5 0.87 0.87 7.08
C PHE A 5 2.01 1.01 8.09
N ASP A 6 2.64 -0.13 8.37
CA ASP A 6 3.94 -0.23 9.01
C ASP A 6 4.75 -1.16 8.11
N ALA A 7 5.61 -0.55 7.30
CA ALA A 7 6.47 -1.26 6.36
C ALA A 7 7.89 -0.77 6.54
N ARG A 8 8.83 -1.70 6.65
CA ARG A 8 10.22 -1.40 6.98
C ARG A 8 11.13 -2.21 6.08
N LEU A 9 12.15 -1.56 5.56
CA LEU A 9 13.29 -2.22 4.94
C LEU A 9 14.47 -2.11 5.90
N ALA A 10 14.97 -3.25 6.38
CA ALA A 10 16.11 -3.27 7.27
C ALA A 10 17.36 -2.72 6.57
N ALA A 11 18.26 -2.07 7.32
CA ALA A 11 19.48 -1.49 6.75
C ALA A 11 20.34 -2.53 6.01
N ALA A 12 20.40 -3.76 6.53
CA ALA A 12 21.09 -4.89 5.90
C ALA A 12 20.49 -5.32 4.53
N HIS A 13 19.30 -4.84 4.19
CA HIS A 13 18.59 -5.15 2.94
C HIS A 13 18.30 -3.89 2.13
N ASN A 14 19.00 -2.78 2.38
CA ASN A 14 18.77 -1.53 1.66
C ASN A 14 19.09 -1.58 0.15
N GLY A 15 19.55 -2.71 -0.40
CA GLY A 15 19.68 -2.92 -1.85
C GLY A 15 18.53 -3.74 -2.46
N ASP A 16 17.69 -4.38 -1.65
CA ASP A 16 16.63 -5.29 -2.11
C ASP A 16 15.28 -4.90 -1.51
N PRO A 17 14.45 -4.14 -2.23
CA PRO A 17 13.16 -3.66 -1.72
C PRO A 17 12.16 -4.79 -1.44
N GLN A 18 12.39 -6.01 -1.97
CA GLN A 18 11.53 -7.18 -1.74
C GLN A 18 11.79 -7.87 -0.40
N LYS A 19 12.82 -7.45 0.35
CA LYS A 19 13.07 -7.89 1.72
C LYS A 19 12.35 -7.03 2.77
N ALA A 20 11.49 -6.12 2.33
CA ALA A 20 10.66 -5.34 3.23
C ALA A 20 9.72 -6.24 4.04
N THR A 21 9.49 -5.85 5.29
CA THR A 21 8.58 -6.56 6.20
C THR A 21 7.55 -5.61 6.77
N GLY A 22 6.49 -6.17 7.36
CA GLY A 22 5.44 -5.43 8.02
C GLY A 22 4.05 -5.73 7.44
N THR A 23 3.11 -4.83 7.70
CA THR A 23 1.71 -4.98 7.25
C THR A 23 1.10 -3.64 6.87
N PHE A 24 0.09 -3.68 6.01
CA PHE A 24 -0.79 -2.55 5.79
C PHE A 24 -2.24 -2.99 5.80
N ARG A 25 -3.13 -2.07 6.15
CA ARG A 25 -4.56 -2.26 6.22
C ARG A 25 -5.27 -1.07 5.58
N TRP A 26 -6.34 -1.36 4.84
CA TRP A 26 -7.25 -0.35 4.34
C TRP A 26 -8.70 -0.74 4.61
N SER A 27 -9.55 0.28 4.60
CA SER A 27 -11.01 0.12 4.59
C SER A 27 -11.60 1.19 3.67
N HIS A 28 -12.33 0.72 2.66
CA HIS A 28 -12.96 1.57 1.67
C HIS A 28 -14.43 1.18 1.57
N TYR A 29 -15.29 2.00 2.18
CA TYR A 29 -16.73 1.93 2.04
C TYR A 29 -17.26 3.25 1.49
N LEU A 30 -18.17 3.15 0.52
CA LEU A 30 -18.94 4.22 -0.08
C LEU A 30 -20.40 3.81 0.01
N ASP A 31 -21.22 4.61 0.69
CA ASP A 31 -22.67 4.36 0.86
C ASP A 31 -23.03 2.94 1.34
N GLY A 32 -22.21 2.39 2.23
CA GLY A 32 -22.39 1.05 2.80
C GLY A 32 -21.85 -0.10 1.94
N ALA A 33 -21.46 0.17 0.69
CA ALA A 33 -20.80 -0.80 -0.18
C ALA A 33 -19.27 -0.65 -0.08
N GLY A 34 -18.56 -1.76 0.11
CA GLY A 34 -17.12 -1.71 0.22
C GLY A 34 -16.52 -2.92 0.92
N ALA A 35 -15.25 -2.81 1.24
CA ALA A 35 -14.49 -3.85 1.91
C ALA A 35 -13.32 -3.27 2.71
N TRP A 36 -12.80 -4.10 3.61
CA TRP A 36 -11.52 -3.90 4.25
C TRP A 36 -10.59 -5.07 3.94
N ALA A 37 -9.29 -4.81 4.01
CA ALA A 37 -8.29 -5.86 3.92
C ALA A 37 -7.02 -5.49 4.69
N LYS A 38 -6.32 -6.52 5.15
CA LYS A 38 -4.98 -6.49 5.72
C LYS A 38 -4.06 -7.30 4.81
N ALA A 39 -2.90 -6.74 4.49
CA ALA A 39 -1.88 -7.39 3.69
C ALA A 39 -0.56 -7.47 4.45
N ARG A 40 0.17 -8.56 4.21
CA ARG A 40 1.55 -8.74 4.63
C ARG A 40 2.46 -8.17 3.55
N VAL A 41 3.35 -7.26 3.93
CA VAL A 41 4.30 -6.60 3.02
C VAL A 41 5.20 -7.63 2.35
N ASP A 42 5.41 -7.46 1.05
CA ASP A 42 6.41 -8.20 0.26
C ASP A 42 7.32 -7.29 -0.58
N CYS A 43 7.03 -5.98 -0.64
CA CYS A 43 7.97 -4.98 -1.15
C CYS A 43 7.70 -3.58 -0.58
N LEU A 44 8.77 -2.80 -0.43
CA LEU A 44 8.72 -1.37 -0.16
C LEU A 44 9.78 -0.62 -0.99
N VAL A 45 9.33 0.32 -1.82
CA VAL A 45 10.20 1.29 -2.51
C VAL A 45 9.80 2.68 -2.08
N THR A 46 10.78 3.53 -1.75
CA THR A 46 10.50 4.93 -1.41
C THR A 46 11.37 5.88 -2.23
N GLY A 47 10.84 7.07 -2.52
CA GLY A 47 11.50 8.12 -3.27
C GLY A 47 10.93 9.48 -2.87
N GLY A 48 11.76 10.33 -2.25
CA GLY A 48 11.30 11.59 -1.67
C GLY A 48 10.21 11.35 -0.61
N LYS A 49 9.03 11.94 -0.81
CA LYS A 49 7.85 11.79 0.05
C LYS A 49 6.85 10.74 -0.45
N VAL A 50 7.25 9.92 -1.41
CA VAL A 50 6.40 8.89 -2.01
C VAL A 50 6.94 7.52 -1.66
N ALA A 51 6.03 6.60 -1.30
CA ALA A 51 6.33 5.20 -1.11
C ALA A 51 5.38 4.35 -1.95
N VAL A 52 5.87 3.25 -2.51
CA VAL A 52 5.03 2.15 -3.00
C VAL A 52 5.26 0.96 -2.08
N VAL A 53 4.20 0.53 -1.41
CA VAL A 53 4.18 -0.69 -0.61
C VAL A 53 3.33 -1.73 -1.34
N SER A 54 3.85 -2.94 -1.53
CA SER A 54 3.06 -4.07 -1.99
C SER A 54 3.04 -5.19 -0.97
N GLY A 55 2.02 -6.04 -1.07
CA GLY A 55 1.86 -7.18 -0.18
C GLY A 55 0.75 -8.10 -0.60
N VAL A 56 0.68 -9.26 0.07
CA VAL A 56 -0.36 -10.26 -0.15
C VAL A 56 -1.42 -10.13 0.93
N ILE A 57 -2.68 -10.08 0.52
CA ILE A 57 -3.84 -10.01 1.43
C ILE A 57 -3.88 -11.26 2.30
N THR A 58 -3.82 -11.07 3.62
CA THR A 58 -3.92 -12.13 4.61
C THR A 58 -5.28 -12.18 5.27
N ASP A 59 -6.00 -11.06 5.31
CA ASP A 59 -7.35 -11.00 5.88
C ASP A 59 -8.21 -9.95 5.18
N SER A 60 -9.51 -10.22 5.02
CA SER A 60 -10.46 -9.35 4.32
C SER A 60 -11.88 -9.89 4.46
N ASP A 61 -12.87 -8.99 4.39
CA ASP A 61 -14.29 -9.31 4.18
C ASP A 61 -14.70 -9.38 2.70
N LEU A 62 -13.80 -9.04 1.76
CA LEU A 62 -14.03 -9.18 0.32
C LEU A 62 -13.84 -10.64 -0.12
N PRO A 63 -14.89 -11.31 -0.64
CA PRO A 63 -14.76 -12.67 -1.14
C PRO A 63 -13.68 -12.79 -2.23
N GLY A 64 -12.80 -13.79 -2.11
CA GLY A 64 -11.73 -14.05 -3.09
C GLY A 64 -10.50 -13.14 -3.01
N ALA A 65 -10.44 -12.22 -2.05
CA ALA A 65 -9.31 -11.29 -1.89
C ALA A 65 -8.10 -11.92 -1.19
N LYS A 66 -8.30 -12.85 -0.25
CA LYS A 66 -7.19 -13.51 0.48
C LYS A 66 -6.26 -14.21 -0.52
N GLY A 67 -4.95 -13.98 -0.38
CA GLY A 67 -3.91 -14.49 -1.28
C GLY A 67 -3.65 -13.62 -2.52
N ARG A 68 -4.46 -12.58 -2.79
CA ARG A 68 -4.18 -11.62 -3.87
C ARG A 68 -3.07 -10.67 -3.46
N ARG A 69 -2.18 -10.33 -4.40
CA ARG A 69 -1.21 -9.25 -4.21
C ARG A 69 -1.87 -7.92 -4.54
N VAL A 70 -1.57 -6.91 -3.74
CA VAL A 70 -2.00 -5.53 -3.91
C VAL A 70 -0.83 -4.59 -3.70
N GLY A 71 -0.91 -3.41 -4.31
CA GLY A 71 0.05 -2.34 -4.09
C GLY A 71 -0.63 -1.03 -3.79
N VAL A 72 -0.05 -0.25 -2.88
CA VAL A 72 -0.52 1.08 -2.50
C VAL A 72 0.62 2.08 -2.63
N THR A 73 0.40 3.13 -3.42
CA THR A 73 1.24 4.33 -3.42
C THR A 73 0.78 5.23 -2.28
N VAL A 74 1.71 5.68 -1.43
CA VAL A 74 1.50 6.71 -0.42
C VAL A 74 2.26 7.95 -0.84
N HIS A 75 1.61 9.11 -0.82
CA HIS A 75 2.25 10.41 -0.92
C HIS A 75 2.04 11.18 0.38
N ASP A 76 3.10 11.27 1.18
CA ASP A 76 3.15 12.03 2.43
C ASP A 76 3.12 13.53 2.13
N ARG A 77 2.03 14.19 2.56
CA ARG A 77 1.82 15.63 2.43
C ARG A 77 1.56 16.29 3.78
N GLY A 78 2.01 15.67 4.88
CA GLY A 78 1.95 16.25 6.22
C GLY A 78 0.54 16.59 6.69
N GLY A 79 -0.39 15.63 6.65
CA GLY A 79 -1.79 15.86 7.06
C GLY A 79 -2.82 15.65 5.96
N HIS A 80 -2.36 15.65 4.71
CA HIS A 80 -3.18 15.63 3.50
C HIS A 80 -2.71 14.56 2.53
N ASP A 81 -2.37 13.41 3.09
CA ASP A 81 -1.76 12.33 2.34
C ASP A 81 -2.69 11.83 1.25
N ARG A 82 -2.09 11.34 0.19
CA ARG A 82 -2.82 10.73 -0.93
C ARG A 82 -2.41 9.30 -1.13
N LEU A 83 -3.36 8.52 -1.62
CA LEU A 83 -3.19 7.11 -1.94
C LEU A 83 -3.40 6.85 -3.43
N GLY A 84 -2.60 5.95 -3.96
CA GLY A 84 -2.90 5.22 -5.20
C GLY A 84 -3.02 3.75 -4.84
N TYR A 85 -3.87 3.00 -5.53
CA TYR A 85 -4.01 1.57 -5.33
C TYR A 85 -3.96 0.82 -6.66
N SER A 86 -3.37 -0.38 -6.66
CA SER A 86 -3.11 -1.15 -7.89
C SER A 86 -4.38 -1.50 -8.66
N TRP A 87 -5.50 -1.64 -7.96
CA TRP A 87 -6.81 -1.97 -8.54
C TRP A 87 -7.61 -0.73 -8.99
N ALA A 88 -6.99 0.44 -9.12
CA ALA A 88 -7.69 1.66 -9.54
C ALA A 88 -8.30 1.55 -10.95
N ALA A 89 -7.66 0.81 -11.84
CA ALA A 89 -8.15 0.58 -13.20
C ALA A 89 -9.09 -0.63 -13.32
N THR A 90 -8.97 -1.62 -12.43
CA THR A 90 -9.76 -2.86 -12.48
C THR A 90 -11.01 -2.80 -11.59
N GLY A 91 -11.08 -1.86 -10.66
CA GLY A 91 -12.19 -1.70 -9.71
C GLY A 91 -12.07 -2.58 -8.46
N SER A 92 -11.47 -3.77 -8.57
CA SER A 92 -11.31 -4.71 -7.45
C SER A 92 -9.93 -5.38 -7.39
N PRO A 93 -9.39 -5.64 -6.18
CA PRO A 93 -8.20 -6.47 -5.99
C PRO A 93 -8.31 -7.89 -6.53
N VAL A 94 -9.52 -8.43 -6.70
CA VAL A 94 -9.73 -9.81 -7.16
C VAL A 94 -9.57 -9.99 -8.66
N ASP A 95 -9.68 -8.88 -9.40
CA ASP A 95 -9.66 -8.85 -10.87
C ASP A 95 -8.24 -8.72 -11.42
N ASP A 96 -7.27 -8.31 -10.58
CA ASP A 96 -5.85 -8.30 -10.93
C ASP A 96 -5.17 -9.58 -10.39
N LYS A 97 -4.78 -10.46 -11.31
CA LYS A 97 -4.18 -11.77 -10.99
C LYS A 97 -2.66 -11.76 -10.94
N HIS A 98 -2.01 -10.76 -11.54
CA HIS A 98 -0.58 -10.81 -11.87
C HIS A 98 0.17 -9.52 -11.53
N LEU A 99 -0.23 -8.83 -10.47
CA LEU A 99 0.49 -7.67 -10.00
C LEU A 99 1.94 -8.02 -9.62
N ALA A 100 2.91 -7.33 -10.22
CA ALA A 100 4.31 -7.41 -9.81
C ALA A 100 4.52 -6.74 -8.43
N PRO A 101 5.48 -7.19 -7.60
CA PRO A 101 5.86 -6.47 -6.40
C PRO A 101 6.25 -5.02 -6.70
N CYS A 102 6.09 -4.14 -5.71
CA CYS A 102 6.49 -2.74 -5.80
C CYS A 102 5.73 -1.89 -6.85
N VAL A 103 4.56 -2.34 -7.34
CA VAL A 103 3.75 -1.61 -8.35
C VAL A 103 2.43 -1.13 -7.75
N SER A 104 2.04 0.10 -8.07
CA SER A 104 0.72 0.66 -7.77
C SER A 104 0.41 1.84 -8.73
N SER A 105 -0.77 2.44 -8.59
CA SER A 105 -1.20 3.59 -9.40
C SER A 105 -0.75 4.94 -8.82
N ALA A 106 -1.00 6.03 -9.57
CA ALA A 106 -0.72 7.39 -9.11
C ALA A 106 -1.52 7.73 -7.82
N PRO A 107 -0.99 8.60 -6.93
CA PRO A 107 -1.68 8.95 -5.70
C PRO A 107 -2.80 9.97 -5.92
N PHE A 108 -4.02 9.49 -6.17
CA PHE A 108 -5.20 10.31 -6.45
C PHE A 108 -6.19 10.40 -5.28
N GLU A 109 -6.34 9.34 -4.49
CA GLU A 109 -7.35 9.21 -3.45
C GLU A 109 -6.95 9.99 -2.20
N LYS A 110 -7.88 10.74 -1.60
CA LYS A 110 -7.63 11.46 -0.34
C LYS A 110 -7.94 10.55 0.83
N VAL A 111 -7.05 10.46 1.82
CA VAL A 111 -7.37 9.79 3.08
C VAL A 111 -8.38 10.60 3.89
N ARG A 112 -9.22 9.90 4.67
CA ARG A 112 -10.11 10.55 5.63
C ARG A 112 -9.31 11.35 6.65
N GLY A 113 -9.74 12.56 6.96
CA GLY A 113 -9.13 13.39 8.00
C GLY A 113 -9.00 12.65 9.34
N GLY A 114 -7.86 12.82 10.01
CA GLY A 114 -7.50 12.10 11.23
C GLY A 114 -6.96 10.69 11.01
N THR A 115 -6.88 10.23 9.75
CA THR A 115 -6.16 9.01 9.36
C THR A 115 -5.07 9.36 8.37
N GLY A 116 -4.06 8.50 8.26
CA GLY A 116 -3.04 8.61 7.24
C GLY A 116 -2.17 9.86 7.31
N ASN A 117 -1.63 10.14 8.50
CA ASN A 117 -0.41 10.93 8.64
C ASN A 117 0.77 9.99 8.59
N PHE A 118 1.14 9.58 7.38
CA PHE A 118 2.26 8.66 7.19
C PHE A 118 3.57 9.43 7.17
N ARG A 119 4.64 8.75 7.53
CA ARG A 119 5.99 9.27 7.37
C ARG A 119 6.75 8.37 6.42
N VAL A 120 7.02 8.85 5.22
CA VAL A 120 7.89 8.16 4.27
C VAL A 120 9.33 8.57 4.53
N VAL A 121 10.19 7.59 4.79
CA VAL A 121 11.63 7.80 4.89
C VAL A 121 12.27 7.51 3.53
N PRO A 122 13.04 8.45 2.96
CA PRO A 122 13.69 8.23 1.67
C PRO A 122 14.64 7.03 1.69
N TRP A 123 14.52 6.19 0.69
CA TRP A 123 15.43 5.08 0.44
C TRP A 123 16.76 5.63 -0.08
N LYS A 124 17.86 5.17 0.50
CA LYS A 124 19.24 5.54 0.14
C LYS A 124 20.06 4.27 -0.08
N PRO A 125 19.99 3.65 -1.27
CA PRO A 125 20.84 2.51 -1.57
C PRO A 125 22.33 2.93 -1.54
N PRO A 126 23.23 2.04 -1.10
CA PRO A 126 24.67 2.26 -1.22
C PRO A 126 25.02 2.07 -2.69
N PHE A 127 25.51 3.13 -3.31
CA PHE A 127 25.93 3.12 -4.71
C PHE A 127 27.08 2.13 -4.94
#